data_AF-A0A3N0WKJ7-F1
#
_entry.id   AF-A0A3N0WKJ7-F1
#
_cell.length_a   1.000
_cell.length_b   1.000
_cell.length_c   1.000
_cell.angle_alpha   90.00
_cell.angle_beta   90.00
_cell.angle_gamma   90.00
#
_symmetry.space_group_name_H-M   'P 1'
#
loop_
_entity.id
_entity.type
_entity.pdbx_description
1 polymer ?
#
loop_
_entity_poly.entity_id
_entity_poly.type
_entity_poly.pdbx_seq_one_letter_code
_entity_poly.pdbx_strand_id
1 'polypeptide(L)'
;MAITPSNCQDFDLVPKESDCTIEEREVNIRSIGFYKSSTVLPYPLTAAALKELIAPADPATTKPGLVFSNELANVTFADPQVAERKVSDSRPPIEAIESREVTFQDRIAVNVTEASKIIFKDYEFWKDKKEHSTVLNYVFAMSDGRLIVPRQQNSLAGMSASFSMFLNFEAKNQGGAYEFKQGKIKFLGDPLDFVQPDINLNDIPEIKGMW
;
A
#
# COMPACT_ATOMS: atom_id res chain seq x y z
N MET A 1 16.79 34.20 2.62
CA MET A 1 17.58 33.59 3.72
C MET A 1 18.88 33.07 3.13
N ALA A 2 20.03 33.49 3.65
CA ALA A 2 21.32 33.00 3.21
C ALA A 2 21.60 31.62 3.85
N ILE A 3 22.04 30.64 3.06
CA ILE A 3 22.48 29.33 3.58
C ILE A 3 23.80 29.55 4.31
N THR A 4 23.87 29.22 5.60
CA THR A 4 25.10 29.31 6.39
C THR A 4 25.77 27.94 6.51
N PRO A 5 27.09 27.85 6.79
CA PRO A 5 27.79 26.57 6.96
C PRO A 5 27.17 25.66 8.02
N SER A 6 26.50 26.23 9.03
CA SER A 6 25.73 25.49 10.04
C SER A 6 24.51 24.73 9.49
N ASN A 7 24.04 25.07 8.28
CA ASN A 7 23.00 24.32 7.56
C ASN A 7 23.57 23.12 6.79
N CYS A 8 24.89 23.03 6.65
CA CYS A 8 25.58 21.87 6.11
C CYS A 8 26.02 20.98 7.28
N GLN A 9 25.08 20.26 7.89
CA GLN A 9 25.47 19.19 8.80
C GLN A 9 26.12 18.07 7.97
N ASP A 10 27.33 17.67 8.37
CA ASP A 10 27.95 16.45 7.83
C ASP A 10 27.03 15.27 8.12
N PHE A 11 26.73 14.50 7.08
CA PHE A 11 25.99 13.24 7.20
C PHE A 11 26.97 12.10 6.96
N ASP A 12 26.92 11.10 7.83
CA ASP A 12 27.72 9.91 7.65
C ASP A 12 27.08 9.01 6.59
N LEU A 13 27.83 8.71 5.53
CA LEU A 13 27.43 7.68 4.57
C LEU A 13 27.62 6.31 5.21
N VAL A 14 26.57 5.51 5.29
CA VAL A 14 26.65 4.14 5.81
C VAL A 14 27.34 3.25 4.77
N PRO A 15 28.48 2.60 5.08
CA PRO A 15 29.12 1.66 4.17
C PRO A 15 28.24 0.43 3.94
N LYS A 16 28.21 -0.07 2.70
CA LYS A 16 27.52 -1.33 2.35
C LYS A 16 28.15 -2.49 3.12
N GLU A 17 27.34 -3.37 3.71
CA GLU A 17 27.85 -4.64 4.26
C GLU A 17 28.55 -5.46 3.17
N SER A 18 29.71 -6.02 3.51
CA SER A 18 30.61 -6.75 2.61
C SER A 18 30.04 -8.09 2.12
N ASP A 19 28.99 -8.62 2.74
CA ASP A 19 28.26 -9.79 2.25
C ASP A 19 27.25 -9.36 1.17
N CYS A 20 27.75 -9.29 -0.05
CA CYS A 20 26.94 -9.06 -1.25
C CYS A 20 26.36 -10.36 -1.80
N THR A 21 25.80 -11.23 -0.94
CA THR A 21 24.94 -12.29 -1.45
C THR A 21 23.73 -11.59 -2.08
N ILE A 22 23.69 -11.54 -3.41
CA ILE A 22 22.53 -11.03 -4.14
C ILE A 22 21.44 -12.10 -3.98
N GLU A 23 20.70 -12.01 -2.88
CA GLU A 23 19.46 -12.75 -2.73
C GLU A 23 18.39 -11.99 -3.50
N GLU A 24 17.88 -12.59 -4.57
CA GLU A 24 16.61 -12.15 -5.13
C GLU A 24 15.56 -12.30 -4.02
N ARG A 25 14.94 -11.19 -3.62
CA ARG A 25 13.78 -11.26 -2.73
C ARG A 25 12.63 -11.82 -3.57
N GLU A 26 12.46 -13.15 -3.58
CA GLU A 26 11.26 -13.83 -4.07
C GLU A 26 10.07 -13.59 -3.13
N VAL A 27 9.79 -12.33 -2.82
CA VAL A 27 8.72 -11.96 -1.91
C VAL A 27 7.80 -11.02 -2.64
N ASN A 28 6.62 -11.54 -2.96
CA ASN A 28 5.58 -10.82 -3.69
C ASN A 28 4.64 -10.12 -2.72
N ILE A 29 3.97 -9.08 -3.19
CA ILE A 29 2.83 -8.51 -2.46
C ILE A 29 1.71 -9.53 -2.48
N ARG A 30 1.26 -9.91 -1.29
CA ARG A 30 0.14 -10.83 -1.09
C ARG A 30 -1.18 -10.07 -1.05
N SER A 31 -1.26 -9.00 -0.27
CA SER A 31 -2.48 -8.22 -0.08
C SER A 31 -2.18 -6.74 0.15
N ILE A 32 -3.20 -5.90 -0.06
CA ILE A 32 -3.15 -4.46 0.21
C ILE A 32 -4.01 -4.18 1.44
N GLY A 33 -3.42 -3.54 2.44
CA GLY A 33 -4.15 -3.01 3.58
C GLY A 33 -4.63 -1.59 3.33
N PHE A 34 -5.84 -1.28 3.80
CA PHE A 34 -6.50 0.01 3.67
C PHE A 34 -6.78 0.57 5.07
N TYR A 35 -6.40 1.82 5.29
CA TYR A 35 -6.68 2.55 6.52
C TYR A 35 -7.05 3.99 6.22
N LYS A 36 -7.78 4.64 7.14
CA LYS A 36 -8.19 6.04 6.96
C LYS A 36 -6.97 6.95 6.95
N SER A 37 -7.01 8.00 6.14
CA SER A 37 -5.95 9.03 6.12
C SER A 37 -5.77 9.75 7.46
N SER A 38 -6.81 9.78 8.30
CA SER A 38 -6.78 10.31 9.66
C SER A 38 -6.11 9.40 10.69
N THR A 39 -5.88 8.13 10.36
CA THR A 39 -5.27 7.18 11.30
C THR A 39 -3.77 7.42 11.37
N VAL A 40 -3.28 7.79 12.56
CA VAL A 40 -1.85 7.93 12.82
C VAL A 40 -1.27 6.57 13.17
N LEU A 41 -0.45 6.01 12.28
CA LEU A 41 0.30 4.80 12.57
C LEU A 41 1.47 5.14 13.49
N PRO A 42 1.63 4.46 14.64
CA PRO A 42 2.73 4.73 15.55
C PRO A 42 4.09 4.50 14.86
N TYR A 43 5.12 5.13 15.42
CA TYR A 43 6.49 5.00 14.95
C TYR A 43 7.43 4.83 16.15
N PRO A 44 8.15 3.69 16.26
CA PRO A 44 8.07 2.52 15.38
C PRO A 44 6.69 1.83 15.46
N LEU A 45 6.30 1.10 14.40
CA LEU A 45 5.06 0.32 14.40
C LEU A 45 5.27 -0.93 15.26
N THR A 46 4.45 -1.11 16.31
CA THR A 46 4.55 -2.26 17.22
C THR A 46 3.48 -3.31 16.92
N ALA A 47 3.76 -4.57 17.27
CA ALA A 47 2.81 -5.68 17.14
C ALA A 47 1.49 -5.42 17.85
N ALA A 48 1.55 -4.88 19.08
CA ALA A 48 0.36 -4.55 19.85
C ALA A 48 -0.50 -3.48 19.17
N ALA A 49 0.11 -2.41 18.65
CA ALA A 49 -0.62 -1.35 17.97
C ALA A 49 -1.24 -1.84 16.66
N LEU A 50 -0.53 -2.69 15.91
CA LEU A 50 -1.04 -3.24 14.67
C LEU A 50 -2.19 -4.23 14.91
N LYS A 51 -2.09 -5.05 15.95
CA LYS A 51 -3.16 -5.94 16.40
C LYS A 51 -4.42 -5.16 16.71
N GLU A 52 -4.32 -4.08 17.48
CA GLU A 52 -5.48 -3.25 17.83
C GLU A 52 -6.12 -2.58 16.60
N LEU A 53 -5.33 -2.24 15.58
CA LEU A 53 -5.85 -1.68 14.33
C LEU A 53 -6.59 -2.72 13.48
N ILE A 54 -6.17 -3.98 13.48
CA ILE A 54 -6.74 -5.06 12.65
C ILE A 54 -7.91 -5.75 13.37
N ALA A 55 -7.77 -5.99 14.66
CA ALA A 55 -8.70 -6.73 15.51
C ALA A 55 -8.83 -5.99 16.84
N PRO A 56 -9.56 -4.85 16.87
CA PRO A 56 -9.72 -4.06 18.08
C PRO A 56 -10.34 -4.90 19.21
N ALA A 57 -9.74 -4.84 20.38
CA ALA A 57 -10.20 -5.58 21.56
C ALA A 57 -11.30 -4.82 22.32
N ASP A 58 -11.41 -3.50 22.09
CA ASP A 58 -12.40 -2.65 22.75
C ASP A 58 -13.83 -2.86 22.20
N PRO A 59 -14.79 -3.29 23.03
CA PRO A 59 -16.19 -3.45 22.62
C PRO A 59 -16.87 -2.14 22.19
N ALA A 60 -16.32 -0.96 22.51
CA ALA A 60 -16.82 0.32 22.02
C ALA A 60 -16.32 0.65 20.59
N THR A 61 -15.20 0.04 20.17
CA THR A 61 -14.58 0.25 18.85
C THR A 61 -14.78 -1.00 17.99
N THR A 62 -16.03 -1.25 17.58
CA THR A 62 -16.42 -2.50 16.89
C THR A 62 -15.91 -2.64 15.45
N LYS A 63 -15.19 -1.65 14.91
CA LYS A 63 -14.74 -1.62 13.51
C LYS A 63 -13.23 -1.54 13.41
N PRO A 64 -12.59 -2.39 12.57
CA PRO A 64 -11.14 -2.35 12.36
C PRO A 64 -10.69 -1.01 11.75
N GLY A 65 -9.56 -0.51 12.21
CA GLY A 65 -8.88 0.68 11.68
C GLY A 65 -7.99 0.40 10.45
N LEU A 66 -7.61 -0.86 10.27
CA LEU A 66 -6.85 -1.39 9.13
C LEU A 66 -7.50 -2.69 8.65
N VAL A 67 -7.79 -2.78 7.35
CA VAL A 67 -8.38 -3.99 6.72
C VAL A 67 -7.59 -4.38 5.49
N PHE A 68 -7.36 -5.67 5.29
CA PHE A 68 -6.65 -6.19 4.12
C PHE A 68 -7.59 -6.69 3.04
N SER A 69 -7.16 -6.57 1.78
CA SER A 69 -7.78 -7.26 0.65
C SER A 69 -7.60 -8.76 0.78
N ASN A 70 -8.32 -9.50 -0.08
CA ASN A 70 -7.94 -10.88 -0.37
C ASN A 70 -6.55 -10.92 -1.04
N GLU A 71 -6.06 -12.14 -1.24
CA GLU A 71 -4.83 -12.38 -1.99
C GLU A 71 -4.93 -11.83 -3.42
N LEU A 72 -3.89 -11.12 -3.82
CA LEU A 72 -3.79 -10.47 -5.12
C LEU A 72 -3.02 -11.33 -6.12
N ALA A 73 -3.27 -11.08 -7.40
CA ALA A 73 -2.56 -11.65 -8.54
C ALA A 73 -2.00 -10.54 -9.43
N ASN A 74 -0.95 -10.87 -10.19
CA ASN A 74 -0.34 -9.97 -11.19
C ASN A 74 -0.03 -8.57 -10.62
N VAL A 75 0.53 -8.51 -9.41
CA VAL A 75 0.95 -7.25 -8.80
C VAL A 75 2.19 -6.74 -9.52
N THR A 76 2.11 -5.55 -10.09
CA THR A 76 3.22 -4.95 -10.85
C THR A 76 3.43 -3.50 -10.43
N PHE A 77 4.69 -3.14 -10.20
CA PHE A 77 5.11 -1.75 -10.04
C PHE A 77 5.55 -1.20 -11.38
N ALA A 78 4.99 -0.05 -11.77
CA ALA A 78 5.52 0.72 -12.88
C ALA A 78 6.86 1.36 -12.49
N ASP A 79 7.63 1.71 -13.50
CA ASP A 79 8.82 2.53 -13.32
C ASP A 79 8.45 3.89 -12.70
N PRO A 80 9.27 4.39 -11.76
CA PRO A 80 9.02 5.68 -11.11
C PRO A 80 9.02 6.79 -12.17
N GLN A 81 8.02 7.65 -12.10
CA GLN A 81 7.94 8.85 -12.91
C GLN A 81 8.80 9.92 -12.25
N VAL A 82 9.84 10.36 -12.95
CA VAL A 82 10.77 11.39 -12.48
C VAL A 82 10.48 12.72 -13.13
N ALA A 83 10.67 13.81 -12.39
CA ALA A 83 10.71 15.14 -12.95
C ALA A 83 11.98 15.86 -12.52
N GLU A 84 12.50 16.67 -13.44
CA GLU A 84 13.61 17.57 -13.17
C GLU A 84 13.10 18.83 -12.48
N ARG A 85 13.55 19.06 -11.25
CA ARG A 85 13.35 20.34 -10.56
C ARG A 85 14.58 21.21 -10.75
N LYS A 86 14.43 22.28 -11.53
CA LYS A 86 15.39 23.39 -11.57
C LYS A 86 15.09 24.37 -10.45
N VAL A 87 15.99 24.43 -9.47
CA VAL A 87 15.93 25.42 -8.38
C VAL A 87 16.48 26.77 -8.84
N SER A 88 17.46 26.77 -9.76
CA SER A 88 17.97 27.95 -10.44
C SER A 88 18.65 27.55 -11.76
N ASP A 89 18.74 28.45 -12.73
CA ASP A 89 19.41 28.20 -14.03
C ASP A 89 20.92 27.92 -13.91
N SER A 90 21.50 28.26 -12.76
CA SER A 90 22.91 28.09 -12.44
C SER A 90 23.26 26.77 -11.74
N ARG A 91 22.26 25.96 -11.36
CA ARG A 91 22.48 24.67 -10.70
C ARG A 91 21.99 23.54 -11.60
N PRO A 92 22.70 22.39 -11.63
CA PRO A 92 22.19 21.20 -12.28
C PRO A 92 20.78 20.86 -11.76
N PRO A 93 19.86 20.42 -12.62
CA PRO A 93 18.55 19.98 -12.20
C PRO A 93 18.69 18.82 -11.20
N ILE A 94 17.80 18.80 -10.20
CA ILE A 94 17.67 17.68 -9.28
C ILE A 94 16.52 16.83 -9.80
N GLU A 95 16.79 15.56 -10.06
CA GLU A 95 15.75 14.58 -10.35
C GLU A 95 15.02 14.23 -9.05
N ALA A 96 13.70 14.33 -9.06
CA ALA A 96 12.85 13.87 -7.98
C ALA A 96 11.82 12.89 -8.52
N ILE A 97 11.60 11.78 -7.79
CA ILE A 97 10.53 10.84 -8.12
C ILE A 97 9.20 11.49 -7.73
N GLU A 98 8.35 11.76 -8.72
CA GLU A 98 7.05 12.39 -8.52
C GLU A 98 5.96 11.40 -8.19
N SER A 99 5.98 10.22 -8.83
CA SER A 99 4.95 9.21 -8.62
C SER A 99 5.41 7.83 -9.01
N ARG A 100 4.79 6.83 -8.39
CA ARG A 100 4.89 5.43 -8.79
C ARG A 100 3.52 4.80 -8.79
N GLU A 101 3.32 3.89 -9.73
CA GLU A 101 2.04 3.22 -9.92
C GLU A 101 2.17 1.73 -9.60
N VAL A 102 1.14 1.21 -8.95
CA VAL A 102 0.97 -0.22 -8.65
C VAL A 102 -0.33 -0.69 -9.27
N THR A 103 -0.30 -1.77 -10.02
CA THR A 103 -1.50 -2.44 -10.53
C THR A 103 -1.59 -3.86 -10.01
N PHE A 104 -2.81 -4.36 -9.83
CA PHE A 104 -3.07 -5.69 -9.29
C PHE A 104 -4.43 -6.22 -9.73
N GLN A 105 -4.62 -7.52 -9.61
CA GLN A 105 -5.89 -8.22 -9.85
C GLN A 105 -6.29 -8.97 -8.57
N ASP A 106 -7.59 -9.17 -8.35
CA ASP A 106 -8.06 -10.02 -7.25
C ASP A 106 -7.97 -11.50 -7.66
N ARG A 107 -7.50 -12.38 -6.77
CA ARG A 107 -7.30 -13.81 -7.06
C ARG A 107 -8.59 -14.61 -6.99
N ILE A 108 -9.68 -14.09 -6.40
CA ILE A 108 -10.89 -14.87 -6.18
C ILE A 108 -11.81 -14.81 -7.41
N ALA A 109 -11.52 -15.65 -8.41
CA ALA A 109 -12.49 -15.97 -9.45
C ALA A 109 -13.63 -16.81 -8.85
N VAL A 110 -14.77 -16.17 -8.55
CA VAL A 110 -15.97 -16.88 -8.08
C VAL A 110 -16.78 -17.34 -9.29
N ASN A 111 -16.95 -18.66 -9.45
CA ASN A 111 -17.87 -19.20 -10.44
C ASN A 111 -19.30 -18.79 -10.10
N VAL A 112 -19.88 -17.95 -10.96
CA VAL A 112 -21.26 -17.47 -10.86
C VAL A 112 -22.20 -18.52 -11.44
N THR A 113 -22.97 -19.21 -10.60
CA THR A 113 -23.98 -20.20 -11.04
C THR A 113 -25.37 -19.61 -11.26
N GLU A 114 -25.70 -18.46 -10.66
CA GLU A 114 -26.99 -17.77 -10.81
C GLU A 114 -26.82 -16.24 -10.85
N ALA A 115 -27.71 -15.54 -11.54
CA ALA A 115 -27.64 -14.08 -11.69
C ALA A 115 -28.13 -13.35 -10.43
N SER A 116 -27.25 -12.56 -9.81
CA SER A 116 -27.55 -11.60 -8.75
C SER A 116 -26.76 -10.30 -8.97
N LYS A 117 -27.22 -9.17 -8.42
CA LYS A 117 -26.42 -7.93 -8.43
C LYS A 117 -25.20 -8.01 -7.51
N ILE A 118 -25.18 -8.98 -6.58
CA ILE A 118 -24.13 -9.22 -5.59
C ILE A 118 -23.83 -10.72 -5.64
N ILE A 119 -22.90 -11.13 -6.51
CA ILE A 119 -22.48 -12.55 -6.61
C ILE A 119 -21.05 -12.73 -6.09
N PHE A 120 -20.22 -11.69 -6.24
CA PHE A 120 -18.84 -11.73 -5.78
C PHE A 120 -18.77 -11.35 -4.30
N LYS A 121 -18.10 -12.19 -3.50
CA LYS A 121 -18.02 -12.04 -2.04
C LYS A 121 -17.24 -10.79 -1.60
N ASP A 122 -16.40 -10.28 -2.48
CA ASP A 122 -15.53 -9.12 -2.28
C ASP A 122 -16.12 -7.82 -2.89
N TYR A 123 -17.27 -7.90 -3.57
CA TYR A 123 -17.87 -6.75 -4.24
C TYR A 123 -18.11 -5.57 -3.29
N GLU A 124 -18.70 -5.82 -2.12
CA GLU A 124 -18.96 -4.77 -1.13
C GLU A 124 -17.67 -4.20 -0.55
N PHE A 125 -16.65 -5.05 -0.32
CA PHE A 125 -15.35 -4.61 0.15
C PHE A 125 -14.72 -3.62 -0.83
N TRP A 126 -14.66 -4.00 -2.11
CA TRP A 126 -14.04 -3.20 -3.15
C TRP A 126 -14.85 -1.95 -3.51
N LYS A 127 -16.18 -2.05 -3.51
CA LYS A 127 -17.08 -0.91 -3.67
C LYS A 127 -16.85 0.15 -2.59
N ASP A 128 -16.75 -0.28 -1.33
CA ASP A 128 -16.45 0.61 -0.20
C ASP A 128 -15.11 1.33 -0.39
N LYS A 129 -14.05 0.64 -0.83
CA LYS A 129 -12.75 1.27 -1.09
C LYS A 129 -12.78 2.26 -2.25
N LYS A 130 -13.58 1.97 -3.29
CA LYS A 130 -13.79 2.91 -4.40
C LYS A 130 -14.44 4.21 -3.93
N GLU A 131 -15.53 4.09 -3.17
CA GLU A 131 -16.33 5.21 -2.66
C GLU A 131 -15.52 6.11 -1.71
N HIS A 132 -14.56 5.53 -0.98
CA HIS A 132 -13.71 6.24 -0.02
C HIS A 132 -12.27 6.48 -0.50
N SER A 133 -11.97 6.25 -1.78
CA SER A 133 -10.60 6.28 -2.35
C SER A 133 -9.79 7.56 -2.06
N THR A 134 -10.44 8.70 -1.84
CA THR A 134 -9.79 9.99 -1.55
C THR A 134 -9.37 10.15 -0.08
N VAL A 135 -9.83 9.29 0.81
CA VAL A 135 -9.58 9.34 2.26
C VAL A 135 -8.90 8.08 2.80
N LEU A 136 -8.29 7.31 1.89
CA LEU A 136 -7.59 6.07 2.21
C LEU A 136 -6.09 6.21 2.00
N ASN A 137 -5.35 5.60 2.92
CA ASN A 137 -3.94 5.28 2.78
C ASN A 137 -3.79 3.75 2.66
N TYR A 138 -2.61 3.33 2.20
CA TYR A 138 -2.35 1.96 1.76
C TYR A 138 -1.12 1.39 2.46
N VAL A 139 -1.15 0.10 2.81
CA VAL A 139 0.02 -0.69 3.25
C VAL A 139 0.12 -1.94 2.41
N PHE A 140 1.32 -2.49 2.26
CA PHE A 140 1.53 -3.76 1.54
C PHE A 140 1.90 -4.85 2.52
N ALA A 141 1.13 -5.95 2.51
CA ALA A 141 1.53 -7.17 3.18
C ALA A 141 2.23 -8.08 2.16
N MET A 142 3.47 -8.41 2.46
CA MET A 142 4.31 -9.29 1.67
C MET A 142 3.96 -10.76 1.95
N SER A 143 4.27 -11.67 1.03
CA SER A 143 3.98 -13.10 1.17
C SER A 143 4.65 -13.77 2.37
N ASP A 144 5.76 -13.22 2.85
CA ASP A 144 6.50 -13.66 4.04
C ASP A 144 6.05 -12.97 5.33
N GLY A 145 4.97 -12.19 5.28
CA GLY A 145 4.39 -11.46 6.40
C GLY A 145 5.04 -10.12 6.69
N ARG A 146 6.09 -9.70 5.99
CA ARG A 146 6.61 -8.34 6.15
C ARG A 146 5.55 -7.32 5.75
N LEU A 147 5.39 -6.29 6.59
CA LEU A 147 4.52 -5.16 6.27
C LEU A 147 5.37 -3.99 5.79
N ILE A 148 5.03 -3.44 4.63
CA ILE A 148 5.58 -2.20 4.10
C ILE A 148 4.53 -1.12 4.28
N VAL A 149 4.91 -0.04 4.96
CA VAL A 149 4.04 1.12 5.20
C VAL A 149 4.62 2.32 4.44
N PRO A 150 4.10 2.64 3.24
CA PRO A 150 4.46 3.85 2.52
C PRO A 150 4.17 5.09 3.36
N ARG A 151 5.21 5.84 3.72
CA ARG A 151 5.10 7.11 4.46
C ARG A 151 5.65 8.26 3.61
N GLN A 152 5.12 9.45 3.85
CA GLN A 152 5.73 10.65 3.29
C GLN A 152 7.09 10.89 3.98
N GLN A 153 8.08 11.37 3.21
CA GLN A 153 9.42 11.66 3.74
C GLN A 153 9.33 12.57 4.99
N ASN A 154 10.01 12.17 6.07
CA ASN A 154 10.02 12.86 7.35
C ASN A 154 8.64 13.04 8.01
N SER A 155 7.66 12.19 7.68
CA SER A 155 6.30 12.27 8.20
C SER A 155 5.83 10.92 8.76
N LEU A 156 5.01 10.98 9.81
CA LEU A 156 4.28 9.82 10.30
C LEU A 156 3.02 9.53 9.47
N ALA A 157 2.61 10.47 8.62
CA ALA A 157 1.47 10.32 7.73
C ALA A 157 1.76 9.31 6.62
N GLY A 158 0.71 8.56 6.26
CA GLY A 158 0.75 7.69 5.08
C GLY A 158 0.99 8.49 3.81
N MET A 159 1.67 7.87 2.85
CA MET A 159 1.90 8.47 1.54
C MET A 159 0.55 8.66 0.82
N SER A 160 0.32 9.87 0.31
CA SER A 160 -0.88 10.17 -0.47
C SER A 160 -0.89 9.38 -1.77
N ALA A 161 -2.02 8.79 -2.10
CA ALA A 161 -2.19 8.06 -3.34
C ALA A 161 -3.64 8.14 -3.85
N SER A 162 -3.80 7.95 -5.16
CA SER A 162 -5.10 7.79 -5.80
C SER A 162 -5.37 6.32 -6.07
N PHE A 163 -6.61 5.90 -5.85
CA PHE A 163 -7.06 4.54 -6.15
C PHE A 163 -8.10 4.54 -7.26
N SER A 164 -7.90 3.65 -8.23
CA SER A 164 -8.77 3.46 -9.38
C SER A 164 -9.06 1.97 -9.56
N MET A 165 -10.28 1.67 -9.99
CA MET A 165 -10.73 0.29 -10.20
C MET A 165 -11.42 0.13 -11.54
N PHE A 166 -11.13 -0.99 -12.18
CA PHE A 166 -11.77 -1.44 -13.40
C PHE A 166 -12.75 -2.57 -13.07
N LEU A 167 -14.02 -2.32 -13.38
CA LEU A 167 -15.11 -3.30 -13.26
C LEU A 167 -15.47 -3.81 -14.65
N ASN A 168 -15.72 -5.11 -14.76
CA ASN A 168 -16.31 -5.69 -15.97
C ASN A 168 -17.77 -6.07 -15.71
N PHE A 169 -18.63 -5.86 -16.70
CA PHE A 169 -20.00 -6.37 -16.67
C PHE A 169 -20.08 -7.65 -17.50
N GLU A 170 -20.47 -8.75 -16.86
CA GLU A 170 -20.68 -10.03 -17.54
C GLU A 170 -22.18 -10.30 -17.68
N ALA A 171 -22.67 -10.37 -18.93
CA ALA A 171 -24.03 -10.79 -19.22
C ALA A 171 -24.15 -12.32 -19.08
N LYS A 172 -25.13 -12.77 -18.30
CA LYS A 172 -25.48 -14.19 -18.10
C LYS A 172 -26.88 -14.44 -18.68
N ASN A 173 -27.22 -15.72 -18.90
CA ASN A 173 -28.50 -16.13 -19.50
C ASN A 173 -29.75 -15.61 -18.75
N GLN A 174 -29.63 -15.19 -17.49
CA GLN A 174 -30.71 -14.58 -16.69
C GLN A 174 -30.29 -13.28 -15.97
N GLY A 175 -29.52 -12.39 -16.62
CA GLY A 175 -29.15 -11.08 -16.04
C GLY A 175 -27.69 -10.72 -16.27
N GLY A 176 -27.07 -9.96 -15.38
CA GLY A 176 -25.62 -9.72 -15.46
C GLY A 176 -25.01 -9.32 -14.12
N ALA A 177 -23.69 -9.46 -14.03
CA ALA A 177 -22.93 -9.26 -12.81
C ALA A 177 -21.77 -8.29 -13.04
N TYR A 178 -21.46 -7.45 -12.04
CA TYR A 178 -20.27 -6.59 -12.05
C TYR A 178 -19.15 -7.26 -11.25
N GLU A 179 -18.01 -7.48 -11.88
CA GLU A 179 -16.84 -8.11 -11.29
C GLU A 179 -15.69 -7.11 -11.23
N PHE A 180 -14.97 -7.07 -10.10
CA PHE A 180 -13.69 -6.38 -10.02
C PHE A 180 -12.64 -7.16 -10.82
N LYS A 181 -11.97 -6.48 -11.77
CA LYS A 181 -10.92 -7.12 -12.58
C LYS A 181 -9.53 -6.64 -12.23
N GLN A 182 -9.38 -5.34 -12.01
CA GLN A 182 -8.07 -4.72 -11.83
C GLN A 182 -8.17 -3.48 -10.96
N GLY A 183 -7.22 -3.34 -10.04
CA GLY A 183 -7.00 -2.16 -9.22
C GLY A 183 -5.71 -1.47 -9.64
N LYS A 184 -5.69 -0.16 -9.42
CA LYS A 184 -4.54 0.71 -9.66
C LYS A 184 -4.40 1.69 -8.51
N ILE A 185 -3.22 1.77 -7.90
CA ILE A 185 -2.86 2.77 -6.92
C ILE A 185 -1.72 3.60 -7.49
N LYS A 186 -1.91 4.92 -7.58
CA LYS A 186 -0.86 5.85 -7.99
C LYS A 186 -0.45 6.72 -6.80
N PHE A 187 0.75 6.48 -6.31
CA PHE A 187 1.36 7.20 -5.18
C PHE A 187 1.97 8.52 -5.63
N LEU A 188 1.92 9.52 -4.75
CA LEU A 188 2.68 10.77 -4.90
C LEU A 188 4.04 10.59 -4.20
N GLY A 189 5.06 10.25 -4.98
CA GLY A 189 6.36 9.74 -4.55
C GLY A 189 6.57 8.27 -4.88
N ASP A 190 7.61 7.67 -4.32
CA ASP A 190 7.91 6.25 -4.45
C ASP A 190 7.59 5.50 -3.14
N PRO A 191 6.57 4.61 -3.13
CA PRO A 191 6.15 3.89 -1.93
C PRO A 191 7.18 2.84 -1.47
N LEU A 192 8.20 2.56 -2.28
CA LEU A 192 9.28 1.62 -1.97
C LEU A 192 10.59 2.32 -1.57
N ASP A 193 10.61 3.66 -1.52
CA ASP A 193 11.82 4.42 -1.22
C ASP A 193 12.21 4.28 0.26
N PHE A 194 13.25 3.49 0.50
CA PHE A 194 13.89 3.25 1.82
C PHE A 194 12.97 2.83 2.97
N VAL A 195 11.82 2.21 2.68
CA VAL A 195 10.97 1.63 3.74
C VAL A 195 11.59 0.32 4.21
N GLN A 196 12.27 0.35 5.35
CA GLN A 196 12.58 -0.89 6.06
C GLN A 196 11.26 -1.51 6.54
N PRO A 197 11.04 -2.83 6.39
CA PRO A 197 9.86 -3.47 6.93
C PRO A 197 9.77 -3.21 8.44
N ASP A 198 8.74 -2.50 8.88
CA ASP A 198 8.60 -2.09 10.28
C ASP A 198 8.28 -3.30 11.18
N ILE A 199 7.66 -4.35 10.61
CA ILE A 199 7.12 -5.49 11.36
C ILE A 199 6.89 -6.72 10.47
N ASN A 200 6.91 -7.92 11.07
CA ASN A 200 6.45 -9.16 10.44
C ASN A 200 5.12 -9.60 11.07
N LEU A 201 4.08 -9.71 10.25
CA LEU A 201 2.73 -10.14 10.63
C LEU A 201 2.68 -11.59 11.13
N ASN A 202 3.65 -12.43 10.75
CA ASN A 202 3.76 -13.79 11.25
C ASN A 202 4.12 -13.86 12.73
N ASP A 203 4.67 -12.77 13.30
CA ASP A 203 4.98 -12.67 14.73
C ASP A 203 3.75 -12.32 15.58
N ILE A 204 2.57 -12.16 14.97
CA ILE A 204 1.30 -11.83 15.62
C ILE A 204 0.28 -12.95 15.32
N PRO A 205 0.30 -14.06 16.07
CA PRO A 205 -0.54 -15.24 15.78
C PRO A 205 -2.05 -14.95 15.76
N GLU A 206 -2.50 -13.96 16.52
CA GLU A 206 -3.93 -13.64 16.69
C GLU A 206 -4.58 -13.03 15.45
N ILE A 207 -3.80 -12.51 14.52
CA ILE A 207 -4.30 -11.93 13.25
C ILE A 207 -4.03 -12.85 12.05
N LYS A 208 -3.64 -14.10 12.29
CA LYS A 208 -3.33 -15.07 11.23
C LYS A 208 -4.54 -15.28 10.32
N GLY A 209 -4.34 -15.07 9.01
CA GLY A 209 -5.39 -15.20 8.01
C GLY A 209 -6.28 -13.97 7.82
N MET A 210 -6.00 -12.87 8.54
CA MET A 210 -6.67 -11.58 8.34
C MET A 210 -5.95 -10.66 7.34
N TRP A 211 -4.90 -11.16 6.68
CA TRP A 211 -4.03 -10.48 5.73
C TRP A 211 -3.53 -11.41 4.63
#